data_AF-A0A958DH08-F1
#
_entry.id   AF-A0A958DH08-F1
#
_cell.length_a   1.000
_cell.length_b   1.000
_cell.length_c   1.000
_cell.angle_alpha   90.00
_cell.angle_beta   90.00
_cell.angle_gamma   90.00
#
_symmetry.space_group_name_H-M   'P 1'
#
loop_
_entity.id
_entity.type
_entity.pdbx_description
1 polymer ?
#
loop_
_entity_poly.entity_id
_entity_poly.type
_entity_poly.pdbx_seq_one_letter_code
_entity_poly.pdbx_strand_id
1 'polypeptide(L)'
;MSDSRRRYDAIRSKLLQLYPQQPTGRQMQSLTVLMLMISGIVGSKSTQTRQVAKQSGESGKVESRSKRIERWYRHDGHTYEVHYLPYVRQLLSHLAVRTVVVAMDGSEVG
;
A
#
# COMPACT_ATOMS: atom_id res chain seq x y z
N MET A 1 7.37 14.98 15.20
CA MET A 1 6.78 14.06 14.20
C MET A 1 5.70 13.24 14.87
N SER A 2 4.51 13.10 14.26
CA SER A 2 3.46 12.20 14.77
C SER A 2 3.75 10.75 14.39
N ASP A 3 3.24 9.80 15.17
CA ASP A 3 3.41 8.37 14.91
C ASP A 3 2.88 7.94 13.54
N SER A 4 1.77 8.55 13.09
CA SER A 4 1.21 8.27 11.77
C SER A 4 2.14 8.69 10.63
N ARG A 5 2.91 9.77 10.80
CA ARG A 5 3.89 10.19 9.79
C ARG A 5 5.11 9.27 9.78
N ARG A 6 5.63 8.89 10.95
CA ARG A 6 6.72 7.92 11.06
C ARG A 6 6.38 6.59 10.39
N ARG A 7 5.15 6.09 10.61
CA ARG A 7 4.64 4.87 9.97
C ARG A 7 4.57 5.01 8.45
N TYR A 8 4.02 6.11 7.95
CA TYR A 8 3.99 6.39 6.51
C TYR A 8 5.40 6.43 5.91
N ASP A 9 6.35 7.13 6.54
CA ASP A 9 7.71 7.25 6.05
C ASP A 9 8.43 5.89 6.00
N ALA A 10 8.21 5.03 7.02
CA ALA A 10 8.73 3.67 7.04
C ALA A 10 8.14 2.80 5.92
N ILE A 11 6.81 2.83 5.74
CA ILE A 11 6.11 2.11 4.66
C ILE A 11 6.60 2.58 3.30
N ARG A 12 6.69 3.89 3.09
CA ARG A 12 7.18 4.49 1.85
C ARG A 12 8.61 4.03 1.54
N SER A 13 9.51 4.11 2.52
CA SER A 13 10.90 3.67 2.34
C SER A 13 10.98 2.21 1.91
N LYS A 14 10.24 1.32 2.56
CA LYS A 14 10.29 -0.12 2.26
C LYS A 14 9.60 -0.51 0.97
N LEU A 15 8.45 0.08 0.65
CA LEU A 15 7.78 -0.18 -0.63
C LEU A 15 8.61 0.32 -1.81
N LEU A 16 9.23 1.50 -1.70
CA LEU A 16 10.12 1.98 -2.77
C LEU A 16 11.39 1.13 -2.89
N GLN A 17 11.95 0.65 -1.77
CA GLN A 17 13.11 -0.25 -1.77
C GLN A 17 12.81 -1.57 -2.50
N LEU A 18 11.60 -2.11 -2.36
CA LEU A 18 11.18 -3.37 -2.98
C LEU A 18 10.60 -3.20 -4.38
N TYR A 19 10.45 -1.96 -4.88
CA TYR A 19 9.90 -1.76 -6.21
C TYR A 19 10.98 -2.08 -7.27
N PRO A 20 10.68 -2.89 -8.31
CA PRO A 20 11.72 -3.40 -9.22
C PRO A 20 12.52 -2.32 -9.97
N GLN A 21 11.92 -1.16 -10.20
CA GLN A 21 12.53 -0.02 -10.87
C GLN A 21 12.15 1.26 -10.13
N GLN A 22 12.92 2.33 -10.24
CA GLN A 22 12.54 3.58 -9.59
C GLN A 22 11.26 4.14 -10.23
N PRO A 23 10.13 4.22 -9.49
CA PRO A 23 8.88 4.67 -10.09
C PRO A 23 8.92 6.18 -10.34
N THR A 24 8.34 6.63 -11.44
CA THR A 24 8.27 8.06 -11.80
C THR A 24 6.86 8.46 -12.25
N GLY A 25 6.60 9.76 -12.33
CA GLY A 25 5.34 10.31 -12.84
C GLY A 25 4.08 9.70 -12.21
N ARG A 26 3.16 9.25 -13.07
CA ARG A 26 1.86 8.67 -12.67
C ARG A 26 2.00 7.43 -11.79
N GLN A 27 3.05 6.62 -11.99
CA GLN A 27 3.29 5.41 -11.20
C GLN A 27 3.65 5.77 -9.76
N MET A 28 4.56 6.73 -9.56
CA MET A 28 4.91 7.22 -8.22
C MET A 28 3.70 7.85 -7.51
N GLN A 29 2.87 8.61 -8.23
CA GLN A 29 1.64 9.18 -7.67
C GLN A 29 0.67 8.08 -7.21
N SER A 30 0.48 7.05 -8.03
CA SER A 30 -0.34 5.89 -7.70
C SER A 30 0.19 5.15 -6.45
N LEU A 31 1.49 4.86 -6.43
CA LEU A 31 2.16 4.22 -5.30
C LEU A 31 2.09 5.05 -4.01
N THR A 32 2.12 6.38 -4.14
CA THR A 32 1.94 7.28 -2.99
C THR A 32 0.56 7.07 -2.34
N VAL A 33 -0.51 6.94 -3.14
CA VAL A 33 -1.86 6.67 -2.60
C VAL A 33 -1.91 5.28 -1.95
N LEU A 34 -1.28 4.27 -2.55
CA LEU A 34 -1.17 2.93 -1.94
C LEU A 34 -0.45 2.97 -0.58
N MET A 35 0.70 3.64 -0.48
CA MET A 35 1.46 3.80 0.78
C MET A 35 0.62 4.49 1.85
N LEU A 36 -0.14 5.52 1.48
CA LEU A 36 -1.04 6.22 2.39
C LEU A 36 -2.17 5.33 2.88
N MET A 37 -2.74 4.53 1.99
CA MET A 37 -3.80 3.58 2.31
C MET A 37 -3.29 2.51 3.29
N ILE A 38 -2.15 1.89 3.01
CA ILE A 38 -1.53 0.88 3.90
C ILE A 38 -1.22 1.51 5.27
N SER A 39 -0.59 2.68 5.30
CA SER A 39 -0.31 3.41 6.55
C SER A 39 -1.58 3.70 7.35
N GLY A 40 -2.66 4.09 6.67
CA GLY A 40 -3.94 4.38 7.28
C GLY A 40 -4.66 3.15 7.80
N ILE A 41 -4.64 2.03 7.07
CA ILE A 41 -5.22 0.75 7.50
C ILE A 41 -4.50 0.25 8.76
N VAL A 42 -3.16 0.22 8.74
CA VAL A 42 -2.36 -0.22 9.90
C VAL A 42 -2.59 0.69 11.10
N GLY A 43 -2.66 1.99 10.88
CA GLY A 43 -2.85 2.98 11.94
C GLY A 43 -4.26 3.00 12.54
N SER A 44 -5.28 2.79 11.73
CA SER A 44 -6.68 2.82 12.19
C SER A 44 -7.21 1.45 12.61
N LYS A 45 -6.55 0.36 12.21
CA LYS A 45 -7.06 -1.01 12.34
C LYS A 45 -8.44 -1.16 11.70
N SER A 46 -8.67 -0.41 10.62
CA SER A 46 -9.95 -0.33 9.92
C SER A 46 -9.72 -0.19 8.43
N THR A 47 -10.68 -0.66 7.64
CA THR A 47 -10.75 -0.46 6.19
C THR A 47 -11.74 0.64 5.81
N GLN A 48 -12.41 1.28 6.79
CA GLN A 48 -13.30 2.41 6.52
C GLN A 48 -12.49 3.61 5.99
N THR A 49 -12.78 4.04 4.75
CA THR A 49 -11.99 5.05 4.01
C THR A 49 -11.69 6.31 4.82
N ARG A 50 -12.67 6.83 5.58
CA ARG A 50 -12.48 8.03 6.41
C ARG A 50 -11.52 7.81 7.58
N GLN A 51 -11.57 6.63 8.23
CA GLN A 51 -10.65 6.28 9.30
C GLN A 51 -9.23 6.07 8.78
N VAL A 52 -9.11 5.38 7.64
CA VAL A 52 -7.85 5.18 6.92
C VAL A 52 -7.25 6.54 6.53
N ALA A 53 -8.05 7.42 5.93
CA ALA A 53 -7.62 8.77 5.56
C ALA A 53 -7.16 9.57 6.77
N LYS A 54 -7.84 9.50 7.92
CA LYS A 54 -7.45 10.19 9.16
C LYS A 54 -6.07 9.72 9.65
N GLN A 55 -5.76 8.43 9.52
CA GLN A 55 -4.53 7.81 10.03
C GLN A 55 -3.41 7.61 9.00
N SER A 56 -3.57 8.14 7.78
CA SER A 56 -2.63 7.91 6.67
C SER A 56 -1.23 8.51 6.86
N GLY A 57 -1.07 9.47 7.77
CA GLY A 57 0.20 10.15 8.04
C GLY A 57 0.49 11.40 7.20
N GLU A 58 -0.39 11.71 6.25
CA GLU A 58 -0.33 12.92 5.42
C GLU A 58 -1.12 14.08 6.01
N SER A 59 -0.67 15.30 5.75
CA SER A 59 -1.38 16.52 6.13
C SER A 59 -2.55 16.85 5.20
N GLY A 60 -3.39 17.82 5.60
CA GLY A 60 -4.51 18.30 4.81
C GLY A 60 -5.87 17.72 5.23
N LYS A 61 -6.93 18.19 4.55
CA LYS A 61 -8.32 17.85 4.88
C LYS A 61 -8.56 16.35 4.75
N VAL A 62 -9.14 15.72 5.78
CA VAL A 62 -9.47 14.28 5.78
C VAL A 62 -10.34 13.93 4.56
N GLU A 63 -11.35 14.74 4.27
CA GLU A 63 -12.27 14.50 3.14
C GLU A 63 -11.57 14.49 1.77
N SER A 64 -10.55 15.33 1.57
CA SER A 64 -9.76 15.32 0.33
C SER A 64 -8.99 14.01 0.17
N ARG A 65 -8.38 13.54 1.28
CA ARG A 65 -7.64 12.27 1.32
C ARG A 65 -8.58 11.08 1.11
N SER A 66 -9.75 11.07 1.76
CA SER A 66 -10.79 10.06 1.55
C SER A 66 -11.17 9.95 0.08
N LYS A 67 -11.52 11.07 -0.56
CA LYS A 67 -11.87 11.10 -2.00
C LYS A 67 -10.73 10.66 -2.90
N ARG A 68 -9.48 10.94 -2.54
CA ARG A 68 -8.31 10.51 -3.32
C ARG A 68 -8.09 9.00 -3.21
N ILE A 69 -8.20 8.43 -2.00
CA ILE A 69 -8.12 6.98 -1.78
C ILE A 69 -9.26 6.27 -2.51
N GLU A 70 -10.47 6.81 -2.42
CA GLU A 70 -11.65 6.27 -3.08
C GLU A 70 -11.53 6.26 -4.61
N ARG A 71 -11.14 7.39 -5.21
CA ARG A 71 -10.88 7.44 -6.64
C ARG A 71 -9.78 6.47 -7.08
N TRP A 72 -8.80 6.24 -6.22
CA TRP A 72 -7.73 5.31 -6.50
C TRP A 72 -8.24 3.88 -6.52
N TYR A 73 -8.84 3.32 -5.46
CA TYR A 73 -9.24 1.90 -5.52
C TYR A 73 -10.38 1.62 -6.50
N ARG A 74 -11.17 2.63 -6.90
CA ARG A 74 -12.24 2.51 -7.90
C ARG A 74 -11.74 2.59 -9.35
N HIS A 75 -10.49 2.98 -9.59
CA HIS A 75 -10.00 3.14 -10.97
C HIS A 75 -9.55 1.78 -11.54
N ASP A 76 -10.17 1.36 -12.65
CA ASP A 76 -10.03 0.01 -13.24
C ASP A 76 -8.60 -0.40 -13.59
N GLY A 77 -7.72 0.57 -13.85
CA GLY A 77 -6.30 0.31 -14.12
C GLY A 77 -5.46 -0.11 -12.89
N HIS A 78 -6.09 -0.32 -11.72
CA HIS A 78 -5.40 -0.80 -10.52
C HIS A 78 -5.66 -2.29 -10.31
N THR A 79 -4.88 -3.10 -11.01
CA THR A 79 -4.98 -4.56 -10.97
C THR A 79 -3.94 -5.17 -10.04
N TYR A 80 -4.07 -6.47 -9.78
CA TYR A 80 -3.10 -7.24 -8.99
C TYR A 80 -1.70 -7.22 -9.64
N GLU A 81 -1.63 -7.24 -10.96
CA GLU A 81 -0.38 -7.19 -11.72
C GLU A 81 0.40 -5.89 -11.48
N VAL A 82 -0.31 -4.78 -11.28
CA VAL A 82 0.31 -3.46 -11.09
C VAL A 82 0.79 -3.27 -9.66
N HIS A 83 0.01 -3.73 -8.67
CA HIS A 83 0.21 -3.37 -7.26
C HIS A 83 0.67 -4.49 -6.34
N TYR A 84 0.45 -5.75 -6.70
CA TYR A 84 0.83 -6.90 -5.88
C TYR A 84 2.03 -7.64 -6.49
N LEU A 85 1.95 -7.96 -7.78
CA LEU A 85 2.92 -8.81 -8.46
C LEU A 85 4.37 -8.32 -8.37
N PRO A 86 4.69 -7.00 -8.47
CA PRO A 86 6.06 -6.52 -8.33
C PRO A 86 6.69 -6.88 -6.98
N TYR A 87 5.90 -6.81 -5.90
CA TYR A 87 6.37 -7.11 -4.56
C TYR A 87 6.44 -8.62 -4.30
N VAL A 88 5.45 -9.39 -4.77
CA VAL A 88 5.45 -10.86 -4.65
C VAL A 88 6.67 -11.45 -5.35
N ARG A 89 7.01 -10.98 -6.56
CA ARG A 89 8.21 -11.43 -7.28
C ARG A 89 9.49 -11.19 -6.48
N GLN A 90 9.63 -10.00 -5.90
CA GLN A 90 10.79 -9.68 -5.06
C GLN A 90 10.80 -10.51 -3.78
N LEU A 91 9.65 -10.71 -3.13
CA LEU A 91 9.57 -11.55 -1.95
C LEU A 91 10.03 -12.99 -2.25
N LEU A 92 9.49 -13.59 -3.31
CA LEU A 92 9.83 -14.96 -3.69
C LEU A 92 11.29 -15.10 -4.11
N SER A 93 11.85 -14.14 -4.86
CA SER A 93 13.27 -14.20 -5.27
C SER A 93 14.22 -14.19 -4.08
N HIS A 94 13.91 -13.40 -3.04
CA HIS A 94 14.72 -13.34 -1.82
C HIS A 94 14.52 -14.54 -0.90
N LEU A 95 13.34 -15.18 -0.91
CA LEU A 95 13.06 -16.37 -0.11
C LEU A 95 13.60 -17.66 -0.75
N ALA A 96 13.74 -17.70 -2.07
CA ALA A 96 14.20 -18.87 -2.83
C ALA A 96 15.64 -19.32 -2.53
N VAL A 97 16.38 -18.56 -1.72
CA VAL A 97 17.70 -18.96 -1.19
C VAL A 97 17.63 -20.10 -0.17
N ARG A 98 16.42 -20.47 0.28
CA ARG A 98 16.16 -21.60 1.18
C ARG A 98 14.94 -22.38 0.71
N THR A 99 14.76 -23.61 1.21
CA THR A 99 13.50 -24.33 1.04
C THR A 99 12.36 -23.53 1.64
N VAL A 100 11.35 -23.20 0.83
CA VAL A 100 10.16 -22.46 1.24
C VAL A 100 8.98 -23.43 1.31
N VAL A 101 8.26 -23.42 2.42
CA VAL A 101 6.96 -24.09 2.53
C VAL A 101 5.89 -23.09 2.14
N VAL A 102 5.10 -23.42 1.12
CA VAL A 102 3.97 -22.60 0.68
C VAL A 102 2.71 -23.14 1.33
N ALA A 103 2.15 -22.39 2.28
CA ALA A 103 0.82 -22.65 2.81
C ALA A 103 -0.22 -21.94 1.93
N MET A 104 -1.12 -22.70 1.32
CA MET A 104 -2.22 -22.18 0.50
C MET A 104 -3.53 -22.56 1.15
N ASP A 105 -4.40 -21.57 1.36
CA ASP A 105 -5.74 -21.72 1.90
C ASP A 105 -6.68 -20.76 1.16
N GLY A 106 -7.97 -21.08 1.14
CA GLY A 106 -9.01 -20.28 0.48
C GLY A 106 -9.87 -19.55 1.50
N SER A 107 -10.14 -18.26 1.27
CA SER A 107 -11.12 -17.51 2.05
C SER A 107 -12.16 -16.87 1.14
N GLU A 108 -13.41 -16.88 1.58
CA GLU A 108 -14.48 -16.14 0.93
C GLU A 108 -14.65 -14.76 1.59
N VAL A 109 -14.99 -13.75 0.78
CA VAL A 109 -15.40 -12.44 1.26
C VAL A 109 -16.92 -12.44 1.33
N GLY A 110 -17.48 -12.39 2.54
CA GLY A 110 -18.91 -12.32 2.82
C GLY A 110 -19.47 -10.90 2.84
#